data_AF-A0A645D533-F1
#
_entry.id   AF-A0A645D533-F1
#
_cell.length_a   1.000
_cell.length_b   1.000
_cell.length_c   1.000
_cell.angle_alpha   90.00
_cell.angle_beta   90.00
_cell.angle_gamma   90.00
#
_symmetry.space_group_name_H-M   'P 1'
#
loop_
_entity.id
_entity.type
_entity.pdbx_description
1 polymer ?
#
loop_
_entity_poly.entity_id
_entity_poly.type
_entity_poly.pdbx_seq_one_letter_code
_entity_poly.pdbx_strand_id
1 'polypeptide(L)'
;MHPLPVLSSLQVPQRGLEYPMTRLMALRVTAVLGFLAVALGAFGAHGLKAMLAQNGTAATWETAVLYHFIHVLVMLWLVNRPSFSTGAWLSFFLGILVFSGSLYTLAITNIKWLGAITPLGGVSFLVGWLWTAFKSDSASTHQSVHYPLS
;
A
#
# COMPACT_ATOMS: atom_id res chain seq x y z
N MET A 1 -56.09 -28.77 13.69
CA MET A 1 -54.93 -28.22 14.42
C MET A 1 -53.73 -28.29 13.48
N HIS A 2 -53.34 -27.15 12.92
CA HIS A 2 -52.27 -27.05 11.92
C HIS A 2 -51.01 -26.53 12.63
N PRO A 3 -49.85 -27.20 12.58
CA PRO A 3 -48.64 -26.65 13.18
C PRO A 3 -48.13 -25.50 12.32
N LEU A 4 -47.78 -24.38 12.96
CA LEU A 4 -47.12 -23.26 12.30
C LEU A 4 -45.66 -23.65 11.95
N PRO A 5 -45.14 -23.23 10.79
CA PRO A 5 -43.75 -23.48 10.44
C PRO A 5 -42.82 -22.68 11.35
N VAL A 6 -41.90 -23.42 11.97
CA VAL A 6 -40.80 -22.92 12.78
C VAL A 6 -39.91 -22.01 11.92
N LEU A 7 -39.78 -20.74 12.32
CA LEU A 7 -38.82 -19.78 11.77
C LEU A 7 -37.41 -20.12 12.26
N SER A 8 -36.80 -21.19 11.74
CA SER A 8 -35.44 -21.64 12.11
C SER A 8 -34.43 -21.53 10.96
N SER A 9 -34.21 -20.33 10.44
CA SER A 9 -33.02 -20.04 9.63
C SER A 9 -32.79 -18.54 9.39
N LEU A 10 -32.86 -17.72 10.46
CA LEU A 10 -32.10 -16.46 10.44
C LEU A 10 -30.63 -16.81 10.65
N GLN A 11 -29.96 -17.28 9.59
CA GLN A 11 -28.51 -17.27 9.52
C GLN A 11 -28.06 -15.81 9.51
N VAL A 12 -27.88 -15.24 10.70
CA VAL A 12 -27.11 -14.01 10.89
C VAL A 12 -25.72 -14.31 10.33
N PRO A 13 -25.29 -13.64 9.25
CA PRO A 13 -23.93 -13.80 8.77
C PRO A 13 -23.01 -13.35 9.91
N GLN A 14 -22.28 -14.29 10.49
CA GLN A 14 -21.18 -14.02 11.40
C GLN A 14 -20.07 -13.39 10.55
N ARG A 15 -20.27 -12.13 10.14
CA ARG A 15 -19.28 -11.33 9.43
C ARG A 15 -18.21 -11.03 10.47
N GLY A 16 -17.21 -11.91 10.55
CA GLY A 16 -16.02 -11.70 11.36
C GLY A 16 -15.53 -10.27 11.18
N LEU A 17 -15.11 -9.64 12.27
CA LEU A 17 -14.64 -8.25 12.31
C LEU A 17 -13.29 -8.08 11.60
N GLU A 18 -13.12 -8.66 10.41
CA GLU A 18 -12.18 -8.14 9.45
C GLU A 18 -12.84 -6.87 8.89
N TYR A 19 -12.46 -5.71 9.40
CA TYR A 19 -12.76 -4.47 8.70
C TYR A 19 -11.78 -4.41 7.52
N PRO A 20 -12.18 -4.78 6.28
CA PRO A 20 -11.33 -4.52 5.15
C PRO A 20 -11.06 -3.01 5.12
N MET A 21 -9.78 -2.64 4.96
CA MET A 21 -9.40 -1.26 4.68
C MET A 21 -10.35 -0.71 3.62
N THR A 22 -11.15 0.30 3.98
CA THR A 22 -12.10 0.86 3.02
C THR A 22 -11.31 1.50 1.88
N ARG A 23 -11.76 1.31 0.63
CA ARG A 23 -11.08 1.87 -0.56
C ARG A 23 -10.81 3.37 -0.41
N LEU A 24 -11.77 4.10 0.16
CA LEU A 24 -11.63 5.54 0.42
C LEU A 24 -10.50 5.85 1.41
N MET A 25 -10.36 5.06 2.47
CA MET A 25 -9.27 5.24 3.43
C MET A 25 -7.92 4.95 2.80
N ALA A 26 -7.79 3.86 2.03
CA ALA A 26 -6.57 3.53 1.29
C ALA A 26 -6.19 4.67 0.33
N LEU A 27 -7.16 5.21 -0.42
CA LEU A 27 -6.93 6.32 -1.34
C LEU A 27 -6.44 7.58 -0.61
N ARG A 28 -7.06 7.93 0.53
CA ARG A 28 -6.66 9.09 1.33
C ARG A 28 -5.22 8.96 1.82
N VAL A 29 -4.84 7.80 2.35
CA VAL A 29 -3.46 7.56 2.80
C VAL A 29 -2.49 7.64 1.63
N THR A 30 -2.81 7.01 0.49
CA THR A 30 -2.00 7.11 -0.73
C THR A 30 -1.83 8.55 -1.20
N ALA A 31 -2.91 9.35 -1.19
CA ALA A 31 -2.86 10.76 -1.60
C ALA A 31 -1.99 11.61 -0.66
N VAL A 32 -2.10 11.40 0.65
CA VAL A 32 -1.24 12.07 1.65
C VAL A 32 0.23 11.69 1.45
N LEU A 33 0.54 10.41 1.23
CA LEU A 33 1.90 9.99 0.93
C LEU A 33 2.43 10.61 -0.36
N GLY A 34 1.59 10.72 -1.40
CA GLY A 34 1.98 11.42 -2.65
C GLY A 34 2.27 12.90 -2.45
N PHE A 35 1.43 13.60 -1.68
CA PHE A 35 1.69 14.97 -1.27
C PHE A 35 3.04 15.08 -0.54
N LEU A 36 3.30 14.19 0.42
CA LEU A 36 4.56 14.16 1.16
C LEU A 36 5.77 13.86 0.27
N ALA A 37 5.63 12.96 -0.70
CA ALA A 37 6.71 12.63 -1.64
C ALA A 37 7.09 13.84 -2.51
N VAL A 38 6.10 14.60 -3.00
CA VAL A 38 6.34 15.87 -3.70
C VAL A 38 7.00 16.89 -2.78
N ALA A 39 6.44 17.10 -1.58
CA ALA A 39 6.93 18.10 -0.63
C ALA A 39 8.38 17.82 -0.20
N LEU A 40 8.70 16.57 0.16
CA LEU A 40 10.05 16.15 0.54
C LEU A 40 11.03 16.21 -0.65
N GLY A 41 10.58 15.91 -1.86
CA GLY A 41 11.38 16.09 -3.07
C GLY A 41 11.80 17.54 -3.28
N ALA A 42 10.81 18.46 -3.26
CA ALA A 42 11.07 19.89 -3.41
C ALA A 42 11.92 20.46 -2.26
N PHE A 43 11.60 20.07 -1.02
CA PHE A 43 12.29 20.54 0.18
C PHE A 43 13.74 20.04 0.23
N GLY A 44 14.02 18.81 -0.22
CA GLY A 44 15.39 18.29 -0.37
C GLY A 44 16.25 19.15 -1.29
N ALA A 45 15.72 19.45 -2.49
CA ALA A 45 16.46 20.17 -3.52
C ALA A 45 16.71 21.66 -3.19
N HIS A 46 15.83 22.28 -2.38
CA HIS A 46 15.90 23.71 -2.08
C HIS A 46 16.21 23.99 -0.60
N GLY A 47 15.38 23.46 0.31
CA GLY A 47 15.46 23.75 1.74
C GLY A 47 16.56 23.02 2.50
N LEU A 48 16.93 21.80 2.07
CA LEU A 48 17.93 20.98 2.76
C LEU A 48 19.27 20.85 2.02
N LYS A 49 19.42 21.48 0.84
CA LYS A 49 20.58 21.30 -0.05
C LYS A 49 21.92 21.45 0.68
N ALA A 50 22.09 22.51 1.46
CA ALA A 50 23.34 22.78 2.19
C ALA A 50 23.63 21.74 3.27
N MET A 51 22.61 21.34 4.05
CA MET A 51 22.74 20.32 5.09
C MET A 51 23.06 18.95 4.49
N LEU A 52 22.37 18.55 3.44
CA LEU A 52 22.61 17.26 2.75
C LEU A 52 24.01 17.21 2.14
N ALA A 53 24.51 18.34 1.61
CA ALA A 53 25.88 18.45 1.12
C ALA A 53 26.90 18.33 2.27
N GLN A 54 26.68 19.02 3.40
CA GLN A 54 27.53 18.91 4.58
C GLN A 54 27.57 17.49 5.15
N ASN A 55 26.43 16.80 5.15
CA ASN A 55 26.32 15.42 5.62
C ASN A 55 26.86 14.38 4.63
N GLY A 56 27.04 14.76 3.35
CA GLY A 56 27.37 13.81 2.28
C GLY A 56 26.23 12.83 1.96
N THR A 57 24.98 13.22 2.22
CA THR A 57 23.80 12.33 2.19
C THR A 57 22.78 12.72 1.13
N ALA A 58 23.11 13.62 0.19
CA ALA A 58 22.21 14.04 -0.88
C ALA A 58 21.67 12.86 -1.69
N ALA A 59 22.53 11.92 -2.11
CA ALA A 59 22.11 10.72 -2.84
C ALA A 59 21.20 9.81 -2.01
N THR A 60 21.38 9.77 -0.69
CA THR A 60 20.49 9.02 0.22
C THR A 60 19.10 9.65 0.27
N TRP A 61 19.02 10.98 0.36
CA TRP A 61 17.74 11.70 0.28
C TRP A 61 17.04 11.44 -1.05
N GLU A 62 17.75 11.56 -2.16
CA GLU A 62 17.21 11.31 -3.51
C GLU A 62 16.68 9.88 -3.65
N THR A 63 17.39 8.90 -3.10
CA THR A 63 16.94 7.50 -3.07
C THR A 63 15.65 7.35 -2.24
N ALA A 64 15.56 8.00 -1.09
CA ALA A 64 14.38 7.99 -0.24
C ALA A 64 13.15 8.56 -0.96
N VAL A 65 13.32 9.71 -1.65
CA VAL A 65 12.29 10.36 -2.49
C VAL A 65 11.86 9.47 -3.63
N LEU A 66 12.81 8.92 -4.37
CA LEU A 66 12.53 8.06 -5.53
C LEU A 66 11.68 6.86 -5.13
N TYR A 67 12.11 6.10 -4.11
CA TYR A 67 11.37 4.93 -3.65
C TYR A 67 10.02 5.29 -3.02
N HIS A 68 9.92 6.43 -2.33
CA HIS A 68 8.65 6.93 -1.81
C HIS A 68 7.68 7.20 -2.97
N PHE A 69 8.12 7.95 -3.97
CA PHE A 69 7.29 8.38 -5.09
C PHE A 69 6.82 7.19 -5.95
N ILE A 70 7.73 6.28 -6.32
CA ILE A 70 7.41 5.10 -7.13
C ILE A 70 6.33 4.26 -6.45
N HIS A 71 6.49 3.95 -5.15
CA HIS A 71 5.56 3.06 -4.47
C HIS A 71 4.22 3.74 -4.14
N VAL A 72 4.19 5.06 -3.97
CA VAL A 72 2.91 5.79 -3.95
C VAL A 72 2.16 5.66 -5.26
N LEU A 73 2.83 5.79 -6.41
CA LEU A 73 2.18 5.63 -7.71
C LEU A 73 1.61 4.21 -7.89
N VAL A 74 2.35 3.19 -7.44
CA VAL A 74 1.87 1.80 -7.42
C VAL A 74 0.66 1.64 -6.51
N MET A 75 0.67 2.23 -5.31
CA MET A 75 -0.48 2.23 -4.40
C MET A 75 -1.69 2.93 -5.01
N LEU A 76 -1.49 4.06 -5.71
CA LEU A 76 -2.57 4.77 -6.39
C LEU A 76 -3.16 3.92 -7.51
N TRP A 77 -2.31 3.27 -8.30
CA TRP A 77 -2.76 2.33 -9.33
C TRP A 77 -3.56 1.16 -8.73
N LEU A 78 -3.06 0.54 -7.65
CA LEU A 78 -3.75 -0.54 -6.96
C LEU A 78 -5.15 -0.13 -6.48
N VAL A 79 -5.26 1.01 -5.78
CA VAL A 79 -6.53 1.47 -5.21
C VAL A 79 -7.55 1.88 -6.28
N ASN A 80 -7.14 2.07 -7.54
CA ASN A 80 -8.05 2.34 -8.66
C ASN A 80 -8.52 1.07 -9.39
N ARG A 81 -8.02 -0.13 -9.05
CA ARG A 81 -8.48 -1.39 -9.67
C ARG A 81 -9.83 -1.86 -9.11
N PRO A 82 -10.72 -2.51 -9.87
CA PRO A 82 -12.03 -3.00 -9.39
C PRO A 82 -11.95 -3.85 -8.13
N SER A 83 -10.90 -4.66 -8.01
CA SER A 83 -10.49 -5.35 -6.79
C SER A 83 -9.01 -5.09 -6.56
N PHE A 84 -8.62 -4.74 -5.33
CA PHE A 84 -7.21 -4.54 -4.96
C PHE A 84 -6.84 -5.40 -3.74
N SER A 85 -5.57 -5.77 -3.64
CA SER A 85 -5.07 -6.50 -2.47
C SER A 85 -4.70 -5.52 -1.36
N THR A 86 -5.42 -5.58 -0.24
CA THR A 86 -5.06 -4.84 0.98
C THR A 86 -3.66 -5.24 1.47
N GLY A 87 -3.29 -6.53 1.33
CA GLY A 87 -1.95 -7.02 1.68
C GLY A 87 -0.85 -6.34 0.86
N ALA A 88 -1.00 -6.30 -0.48
CA ALA A 88 -0.05 -5.62 -1.35
C ALA A 88 0.06 -4.13 -1.02
N TRP A 89 -1.08 -3.47 -0.81
CA TRP A 89 -1.13 -2.05 -0.45
C TRP A 89 -0.43 -1.77 0.89
N LEU A 90 -0.66 -2.61 1.91
CA LEU A 90 -0.01 -2.49 3.22
C LEU A 90 1.50 -2.72 3.13
N SER A 91 1.95 -3.68 2.32
CA SER A 91 3.37 -3.92 2.08
C SER A 91 4.06 -2.70 1.45
N PHE A 92 3.43 -2.04 0.48
CA PHE A 92 3.98 -0.79 -0.07
C PHE A 92 3.95 0.35 0.94
N PHE A 93 2.88 0.49 1.72
CA PHE A 93 2.77 1.50 2.78
C PHE A 93 3.88 1.34 3.84
N LEU A 94 4.04 0.13 4.39
CA LEU A 94 5.08 -0.17 5.37
C LEU A 94 6.48 -0.04 4.78
N GLY A 95 6.67 -0.45 3.52
CA GLY A 95 7.91 -0.21 2.79
C GLY A 95 8.26 1.27 2.73
N ILE A 96 7.31 2.16 2.41
CA ILE A 96 7.56 3.62 2.40
C ILE A 96 7.99 4.11 3.79
N LEU A 97 7.25 3.74 4.84
CA LEU A 97 7.54 4.19 6.19
C LEU A 97 8.92 3.72 6.68
N VAL A 98 9.27 2.47 6.41
CA VAL A 98 10.51 1.87 6.91
C VAL A 98 11.69 2.18 6.01
N PHE A 99 11.58 1.97 4.70
CA PHE A 99 12.67 2.19 3.74
C PHE A 99 12.91 3.69 3.52
N SER A 100 11.90 4.43 3.03
CA SER A 100 12.09 5.84 2.73
C SER A 100 12.19 6.67 4.00
N GLY A 101 11.38 6.38 5.02
CA GLY A 101 11.44 7.08 6.31
C GLY A 101 12.81 6.95 7.01
N SER A 102 13.42 5.75 7.02
CA SER A 102 14.75 5.59 7.61
C SER A 102 15.81 6.37 6.84
N LEU A 103 15.76 6.38 5.50
CA LEU A 103 16.71 7.10 4.67
C LEU A 103 16.56 8.63 4.78
N TYR A 104 15.33 9.16 4.86
CA TYR A 104 15.11 10.58 5.15
C TYR A 104 15.73 10.97 6.50
N THR A 105 15.49 10.16 7.52
CA THR A 105 16.00 10.40 8.88
C THR A 105 17.52 10.29 8.91
N LEU A 106 18.11 9.28 8.27
CA LEU A 106 19.56 9.13 8.13
C LEU A 106 20.15 10.35 7.42
N ALA A 107 19.54 10.79 6.33
CA ALA A 107 20.07 11.89 5.53
C ALA A 107 20.17 13.21 6.31
N ILE A 108 19.17 13.49 7.16
CA ILE A 108 19.15 14.70 8.01
C ILE A 108 20.05 14.55 9.24
N THR A 109 19.99 13.41 9.93
CA THR A 109 20.64 13.22 11.25
C THR A 109 22.06 12.66 11.17
N ASN A 110 22.45 12.11 10.02
CA ASN A 110 23.69 11.36 9.81
C ASN A 110 23.84 10.09 10.70
N ILE A 111 22.75 9.59 11.29
CA ILE A 111 22.76 8.38 12.12
C ILE A 111 22.81 7.14 11.22
N LYS A 112 24.01 6.61 10.98
CA LYS A 112 24.26 5.55 9.99
C LYS A 112 23.56 4.21 10.30
N TRP A 113 23.30 3.89 11.57
CA TRP A 113 22.64 2.63 11.93
C TRP A 113 21.20 2.54 11.41
N LEU A 114 20.54 3.67 11.13
CA LEU A 114 19.23 3.67 10.46
C LEU A 114 19.27 2.99 9.08
N GLY A 115 20.44 2.98 8.43
CA GLY A 115 20.66 2.25 7.18
C GLY A 115 20.53 0.73 7.33
N ALA A 116 20.72 0.18 8.54
CA ALA A 116 20.52 -1.24 8.82
C ALA A 116 19.04 -1.62 8.95
N ILE A 117 18.15 -0.65 9.18
CA ILE A 117 16.69 -0.84 9.22
C ILE A 117 16.10 -0.85 7.80
N THR A 118 16.70 -0.09 6.88
CA THR A 118 16.25 0.07 5.48
C THR A 118 15.96 -1.25 4.75
N PRO A 119 16.77 -2.33 4.87
CA PRO A 119 16.49 -3.61 4.22
C PRO A 119 15.13 -4.21 4.57
N LEU A 120 14.63 -3.99 5.80
CA LEU A 120 13.30 -4.48 6.20
C LEU A 120 12.18 -3.83 5.38
N GLY A 121 12.31 -2.54 5.09
CA GLY A 121 11.39 -1.83 4.20
C GLY A 121 11.51 -2.31 2.75
N GLY A 122 12.74 -2.62 2.30
CA GLY A 122 13.00 -3.20 0.98
C GLY A 122 12.33 -4.58 0.80
N VAL A 123 12.41 -5.44 1.81
CA VAL A 123 11.68 -6.72 1.83
C VAL A 123 10.17 -6.49 1.78
N SER A 124 9.66 -5.48 2.49
CA SER A 124 8.24 -5.10 2.42
C SER A 124 7.83 -4.73 0.98
N PHE A 125 8.63 -3.93 0.27
CA PHE A 125 8.38 -3.64 -1.15
C PHE A 125 8.39 -4.89 -2.02
N LEU A 126 9.35 -5.79 -1.83
CA LEU A 126 9.40 -7.07 -2.57
C LEU A 126 8.14 -7.91 -2.35
N VAL A 127 7.67 -8.01 -1.11
CA VAL A 127 6.41 -8.71 -0.78
C VAL A 127 5.21 -8.05 -1.46
N GLY A 128 5.15 -6.71 -1.49
CA GLY A 128 4.09 -5.98 -2.18
C GLY A 128 4.04 -6.27 -3.68
N TRP A 129 5.20 -6.31 -4.34
CA TRP A 129 5.32 -6.69 -5.75
C TRP A 129 4.94 -8.14 -6.00
N LEU A 130 5.40 -9.06 -5.16
CA LEU A 130 5.08 -10.48 -5.25
C LEU A 130 3.57 -10.73 -5.15
N TRP A 131 2.92 -10.06 -4.19
CA TRP A 131 1.48 -10.13 -4.01
C TRP A 131 0.72 -9.55 -5.21
N THR A 132 1.24 -8.47 -5.78
CA THR A 132 0.66 -7.86 -6.99
C THR A 132 0.76 -8.78 -8.20
N ALA A 133 1.84 -9.55 -8.33
CA ALA A 133 2.06 -10.49 -9.43
C ALA A 133 1.14 -11.71 -9.38
N PHE A 134 0.86 -12.25 -8.19
CA PHE A 134 0.13 -13.54 -8.05
C PHE A 134 -1.33 -13.41 -7.65
N LYS A 135 -1.93 -12.21 -7.68
CA LYS A 135 -3.37 -12.08 -7.44
C LYS A 135 -4.13 -12.71 -8.61
N SER A 136 -4.69 -13.88 -8.38
CA SER A 136 -5.57 -14.58 -9.32
C SER A 136 -6.88 -13.81 -9.44
N ASP A 137 -7.17 -13.27 -10.62
CA ASP A 137 -8.51 -12.78 -10.93
C ASP A 137 -9.42 -13.99 -11.13
N SER A 138 -10.02 -14.48 -10.04
CA SER A 138 -11.08 -15.49 -10.10
C SER A 138 -12.36 -14.82 -10.61
N ALA A 139 -12.40 -14.48 -11.90
CA ALA A 139 -13.58 -13.96 -12.56
C ALA A 139 -13.66 -14.48 -14.01
N SER A 140 -13.87 -15.78 -14.16
CA SER A 140 -14.45 -16.37 -15.38
C SER A 140 -15.08 -17.73 -15.10
N THR A 141 -15.99 -17.81 -14.13
CA THR A 141 -16.90 -18.96 -14.02
C THR A 141 -18.33 -18.44 -13.85
N HIS A 142 -19.22 -18.94 -14.71
CA HIS A 142 -20.66 -18.69 -14.81
C HIS A 142 -21.13 -17.45 -15.58
N GLN A 143 -21.20 -17.59 -16.92
CA GLN A 143 -22.49 -17.42 -17.61
C GLN A 143 -22.51 -18.05 -19.02
N SER A 144 -22.53 -19.37 -19.14
CA SER A 144 -23.23 -20.00 -20.27
C SER A 144 -24.68 -20.21 -19.84
N VAL A 145 -25.50 -19.23 -20.19
CA VAL A 145 -26.95 -19.25 -20.04
C VAL A 145 -27.51 -20.50 -20.75
N HIS A 146 -28.07 -21.44 -19.99
CA HIS A 146 -28.95 -22.47 -20.55
C HIS A 146 -30.24 -21.79 -21.03
N TYR A 147 -30.46 -21.75 -22.35
CA TYR A 147 -31.80 -21.54 -22.89
C TYR A 147 -32.54 -22.88 -22.91
N PRO A 148 -33.74 -23.00 -22.29
CA PRO A 148 -34.64 -24.08 -22.62
C PRO A 148 -35.22 -23.83 -24.02
N LEU A 149 -34.97 -24.75 -24.95
CA LEU A 149 -35.72 -24.80 -26.20
C LEU A 149 -37.13 -25.28 -25.86
N SER A 150 -38.12 -24.41 -26.07
CA SER A 150 -39.54 -24.73 -26.13
C SER A 150 -39.89 -25.42 -27.44
#